data_AF-A0A934E8V5-F1
#
_entry.id   AF-A0A934E8V5-F1
#
_cell.length_a   1.000
_cell.length_b   1.000
_cell.length_c   1.000
_cell.angle_alpha   90.00
_cell.angle_beta   90.00
_cell.angle_gamma   90.00
#
_symmetry.space_group_name_H-M   'P 1'
#
loop_
_entity.id
_entity.type
_entity.pdbx_description
1 polymer ?
#
loop_
_entity_poly.entity_id
_entity_poly.type
_entity_poly.pdbx_seq_one_letter_code
_entity_poly.pdbx_strand_id
1 'polypeptide(L)'
;GVSLGIGLQLHYLFLFLFPVAALWLLLSDTTGLRLRSWFATAVGFLLGYASFLLFELRHGFPNTRSIVQFIGAGKDTGFSAASYQVTVSDVIYRSVARLVLRLPQPEALVSIAGWQRSLWEWGAGTVVAVGIMILVYQAAGGMWQKGARLLLLWGGIVAALFGLYRRAIYDYYFGIWFALPFFLTALVLYHIKKIRFIGGALAAAVAAFLLWWNWQGRPFIYAPNNQLAQAKAIAREALDNTDGKPFNFALVTQGNSDHAYRYFFELWGNPPVTIEPEFADPERKTVKDQLIVICEEPECKPLGHPLWEIAGFGTATISGTWQTSFVTIHKLVHL
;
A
#
# COMPACT_ATOMS: atom_id res chain seq x y z
N GLY A 1 -11.65 -17.84 -13.08
CA GLY A 1 -10.92 -17.53 -14.32
C GLY A 1 -10.81 -16.04 -14.53
N VAL A 2 -11.83 -15.43 -15.13
CA VAL A 2 -11.83 -14.00 -15.52
C VAL A 2 -11.35 -13.05 -14.42
N SER A 3 -11.94 -13.15 -13.21
CA SER A 3 -11.55 -12.30 -12.08
C SER A 3 -10.10 -12.49 -11.62
N LEU A 4 -9.53 -13.68 -11.77
CA LEU A 4 -8.10 -13.91 -11.48
C LEU A 4 -7.21 -13.22 -12.52
N GLY A 5 -7.61 -13.25 -13.79
CA GLY A 5 -6.90 -12.57 -14.88
C GLY A 5 -6.92 -11.05 -14.69
N ILE A 6 -8.11 -10.47 -14.48
CA ILE A 6 -8.26 -9.02 -14.24
C ILE A 6 -7.51 -8.63 -12.96
N GLY A 7 -7.70 -9.40 -11.89
CA GLY A 7 -7.05 -9.14 -10.61
C GLY A 7 -5.52 -9.11 -10.71
N LEU A 8 -4.93 -10.05 -11.46
CA LEU A 8 -3.48 -10.09 -11.66
C LEU A 8 -2.96 -8.86 -12.42
N GLN A 9 -3.75 -8.28 -13.32
CA GLN A 9 -3.40 -7.02 -13.98
C GLN A 9 -3.45 -5.82 -13.01
N LEU A 10 -4.39 -5.83 -12.06
CA LEU A 10 -4.51 -4.76 -11.07
C LEU A 10 -3.40 -4.83 -10.03
N HIS A 11 -3.07 -6.03 -9.55
CA HIS A 11 -2.05 -6.21 -8.52
C HIS A 11 -1.49 -7.64 -8.49
N TYR A 12 -0.17 -7.78 -8.36
CA TYR A 12 0.51 -9.09 -8.31
C TYR A 12 0.06 -9.96 -7.12
N LEU A 13 -0.43 -9.36 -6.03
CA LEU A 13 -0.95 -10.11 -4.87
C LEU A 13 -2.15 -11.00 -5.20
N PHE A 14 -2.86 -10.76 -6.30
CA PHE A 14 -3.90 -11.67 -6.78
C PHE A 14 -3.37 -13.08 -7.11
N LEU A 15 -2.04 -13.25 -7.27
CA LEU A 15 -1.40 -14.57 -7.30
C LEU A 15 -1.76 -15.44 -6.08
N PHE A 16 -2.03 -14.85 -4.92
CA PHE A 16 -2.40 -15.59 -3.72
C PHE A 16 -3.75 -16.31 -3.85
N LEU A 17 -4.62 -15.84 -4.76
CA LEU A 17 -5.92 -16.47 -5.02
C LEU A 17 -5.83 -17.68 -5.97
N PHE A 18 -4.71 -17.89 -6.66
CA PHE A 18 -4.51 -19.06 -7.52
C PHE A 18 -4.53 -20.37 -6.73
N PRO A 19 -3.74 -20.55 -5.65
CA PRO A 19 -3.81 -21.77 -4.85
C PRO A 19 -5.17 -21.93 -4.17
N VAL A 20 -5.84 -20.84 -3.78
CA VAL A 20 -7.23 -20.89 -3.27
C VAL A 20 -8.17 -21.46 -4.32
N ALA A 21 -8.16 -20.93 -5.53
CA ALA A 21 -9.01 -21.37 -6.63
C ALA A 21 -8.70 -22.81 -7.05
N ALA A 22 -7.42 -23.17 -7.13
CA ALA A 22 -6.95 -24.51 -7.47
C ALA A 22 -7.44 -25.55 -6.45
N LEU A 23 -7.23 -25.31 -5.16
CA LEU A 23 -7.69 -26.20 -4.09
C LEU A 23 -9.21 -26.23 -4.00
N TRP A 24 -9.88 -25.10 -4.21
CA TRP A 24 -11.34 -25.07 -4.26
C TRP A 24 -11.89 -25.95 -5.40
N LEU A 25 -11.37 -25.83 -6.62
CA LEU A 25 -11.75 -26.69 -7.74
C LEU A 25 -11.44 -28.17 -7.46
N LEU A 26 -10.30 -28.44 -6.82
CA LEU A 26 -9.90 -29.79 -6.44
C LEU A 26 -10.91 -30.45 -5.49
N LEU A 27 -11.41 -29.69 -4.51
CA LEU A 27 -12.26 -30.16 -3.41
C LEU A 27 -13.76 -30.09 -3.70
N SER A 28 -14.18 -29.23 -4.64
CA SER A 28 -15.60 -28.99 -4.94
C SER A 28 -16.14 -29.84 -6.11
N ASP A 29 -15.27 -30.32 -7.00
CA ASP A 29 -15.69 -31.03 -8.21
C ASP A 29 -15.80 -32.55 -7.97
N THR A 30 -16.95 -32.97 -7.45
CA THR A 30 -17.26 -34.39 -7.16
C THR A 30 -17.96 -35.11 -8.31
N THR A 31 -18.17 -34.46 -9.47
CA THR A 31 -19.11 -34.92 -10.50
C THR A 31 -18.48 -35.40 -11.82
N GLY A 32 -17.17 -35.68 -11.83
CA GLY A 32 -16.47 -36.20 -13.00
C GLY A 32 -16.21 -35.18 -14.13
N LEU A 33 -16.70 -33.94 -13.99
CA LEU A 33 -16.50 -32.84 -14.95
C LEU A 33 -15.22 -32.02 -14.69
N ARG A 34 -14.30 -32.58 -13.90
CA ARG A 34 -13.07 -31.93 -13.41
C ARG A 34 -12.33 -31.19 -14.51
N LEU A 35 -12.03 -31.85 -15.62
CA LEU A 35 -11.26 -31.25 -16.71
C LEU A 35 -11.96 -30.04 -17.36
N ARG A 36 -13.30 -30.06 -17.45
CA ARG A 36 -14.08 -28.94 -18.01
C ARG A 36 -14.00 -27.72 -17.09
N SER A 37 -14.12 -27.89 -15.77
CA SER A 37 -14.02 -26.81 -14.78
C SER A 37 -12.64 -26.14 -14.79
N TRP A 38 -11.58 -26.95 -14.87
CA TRP A 38 -10.19 -26.47 -15.00
C TRP A 38 -9.99 -25.73 -16.32
N PHE A 39 -10.46 -26.30 -17.44
CA PHE A 39 -10.36 -25.68 -18.77
C PHE A 39 -11.11 -24.34 -18.81
N ALA A 40 -12.36 -24.29 -18.33
CA ALA A 40 -13.15 -23.06 -18.28
C ALA A 40 -12.49 -22.00 -17.37
N THR A 41 -11.86 -22.42 -16.27
CA THR A 41 -11.11 -21.51 -15.40
C THR A 41 -9.87 -20.94 -16.11
N ALA A 42 -9.12 -21.79 -16.84
CA ALA A 42 -7.95 -21.38 -17.60
C ALA A 42 -8.31 -20.45 -18.77
N VAL A 43 -9.31 -20.80 -19.57
CA VAL A 43 -9.83 -19.95 -20.64
C VAL A 43 -10.32 -18.62 -20.07
N GLY A 44 -11.10 -18.65 -18.99
CA GLY A 44 -11.54 -17.44 -18.31
C GLY A 44 -10.37 -16.59 -17.82
N PHE A 45 -9.32 -17.19 -17.26
CA PHE A 45 -8.12 -16.47 -16.85
C PHE A 45 -7.44 -15.78 -18.04
N LEU A 46 -7.22 -16.51 -19.14
CA LEU A 46 -6.62 -15.96 -20.36
C LEU A 46 -7.44 -14.80 -20.92
N LEU A 47 -8.77 -14.92 -20.95
CA LEU A 47 -9.66 -13.83 -21.35
C LEU A 47 -9.52 -12.62 -20.42
N GLY A 48 -9.53 -12.84 -19.11
CA GLY A 48 -9.35 -11.79 -18.11
C GLY A 48 -7.96 -11.17 -18.09
N TYR A 49 -6.93 -11.86 -18.60
CA TYR A 49 -5.54 -11.42 -18.68
C TYR A 49 -5.14 -10.94 -20.08
N ALA A 50 -6.07 -10.98 -21.04
CA ALA A 50 -5.79 -10.80 -22.46
C ALA A 50 -5.18 -9.43 -22.78
N SER A 51 -5.66 -8.34 -22.16
CA SER A 51 -5.12 -7.00 -22.38
C SER A 51 -3.63 -6.89 -22.03
N PHE A 52 -3.21 -7.51 -20.92
CA PHE A 52 -1.80 -7.54 -20.54
C PHE A 52 -0.97 -8.41 -21.49
N LEU A 53 -1.48 -9.58 -21.89
CA LEU A 53 -0.78 -10.46 -22.84
C LEU A 53 -0.59 -9.79 -24.20
N LEU A 54 -1.63 -9.11 -24.71
CA LEU A 54 -1.57 -8.35 -25.96
C LEU A 54 -0.57 -7.19 -25.86
N PHE A 55 -0.51 -6.51 -24.72
CA PHE A 55 0.50 -5.47 -24.46
C PHE A 55 1.91 -6.06 -24.50
N GLU A 56 2.18 -7.15 -23.78
CA GLU A 56 3.49 -7.79 -23.75
C GLU A 56 3.91 -8.28 -25.15
N LEU A 57 3.01 -8.95 -25.88
CA LEU A 57 3.25 -9.40 -27.26
C LEU A 57 3.62 -8.24 -28.19
N ARG A 58 2.89 -7.12 -28.10
CA ARG A 58 3.13 -5.94 -28.94
C ARG A 58 4.46 -5.24 -28.65
N HIS A 59 4.90 -5.22 -27.39
CA HIS A 59 6.07 -4.43 -26.97
C HIS A 59 7.32 -5.27 -26.68
N GLY A 60 7.32 -6.56 -27.06
CA GLY A 60 8.48 -7.44 -26.89
C GLY A 60 8.72 -7.87 -25.43
N PHE A 61 7.65 -8.02 -24.66
CA PHE A 61 7.64 -8.54 -23.29
C PHE A 61 8.47 -7.74 -22.28
N PRO A 62 8.32 -6.41 -22.19
CA PRO A 62 9.16 -5.60 -21.31
C PRO A 62 8.97 -5.99 -19.83
N ASN A 63 7.73 -6.20 -19.38
CA ASN A 63 7.49 -6.55 -17.97
C ASN A 63 8.00 -7.95 -17.64
N THR A 64 7.76 -8.92 -18.52
CA THR A 64 8.25 -10.29 -18.33
C THR A 64 9.77 -10.33 -18.23
N ARG A 65 10.48 -9.60 -19.10
CA ARG A 65 11.95 -9.48 -19.05
C ARG A 65 12.41 -8.86 -17.74
N SER A 66 11.79 -7.77 -17.29
CA SER A 66 12.10 -7.14 -16.00
C SER A 66 11.88 -8.08 -14.82
N ILE A 67 10.80 -8.86 -14.82
CA ILE A 67 10.52 -9.85 -13.76
C ILE A 67 11.59 -10.95 -13.76
N VAL A 68 11.95 -11.49 -14.93
CA VAL A 68 12.99 -12.53 -15.03
C VAL A 68 14.34 -12.00 -14.54
N GLN A 69 14.71 -10.78 -14.94
CA GLN A 69 15.92 -10.12 -14.45
C GLN A 69 15.89 -9.88 -12.93
N PHE A 70 14.76 -9.41 -12.41
CA PHE A 70 14.57 -9.17 -10.98
C PHE A 70 14.69 -10.47 -10.16
N ILE A 71 14.04 -11.55 -10.60
CA ILE A 71 14.13 -12.87 -9.96
C ILE A 71 15.56 -13.40 -10.03
N GLY A 72 16.24 -13.24 -11.18
CA GLY A 72 17.63 -13.67 -11.35
C GLY A 72 18.65 -12.87 -10.52
N ALA A 73 18.31 -11.64 -10.11
CA ALA A 73 19.18 -10.76 -9.33
C ALA A 73 18.95 -10.84 -7.80
N GLY A 74 17.86 -11.45 -7.33
CA GLY A 74 17.45 -11.41 -5.93
C GLY A 74 18.28 -12.30 -4.99
N LYS A 75 19.08 -11.69 -4.09
CA LYS A 75 19.82 -12.38 -3.01
C LYS A 75 19.07 -12.45 -1.66
N ASP A 76 17.89 -11.82 -1.55
CA ASP A 76 17.23 -11.56 -0.26
C ASP A 76 16.02 -12.48 0.07
N THR A 77 15.92 -13.66 -0.53
CA THR A 77 14.73 -14.54 -0.41
C THR A 77 14.82 -15.64 0.66
N GLY A 78 15.52 -15.40 1.78
CA GLY A 78 15.59 -16.38 2.89
C GLY A 78 14.26 -16.52 3.64
N PHE A 79 13.86 -17.73 4.01
CA PHE A 79 12.72 -18.00 4.93
C PHE A 79 13.16 -17.83 6.40
N SER A 80 12.26 -17.33 7.26
CA SER A 80 12.47 -17.14 8.70
C SER A 80 11.12 -17.29 9.38
N ALA A 81 11.03 -18.32 10.23
CA ALA A 81 9.80 -18.70 10.90
C ALA A 81 9.28 -17.61 11.84
N ALA A 82 10.18 -16.89 12.53
CA ALA A 82 9.82 -15.82 13.46
C ALA A 82 9.08 -14.67 12.74
N SER A 83 9.66 -14.18 11.63
CA SER A 83 9.02 -13.16 10.81
C SER A 83 7.73 -13.62 10.16
N TYR A 84 7.62 -14.90 9.79
CA TYR A 84 6.41 -15.45 9.18
C TYR A 84 5.22 -15.33 10.15
N GLN A 85 5.39 -15.79 11.39
CA GLN A 85 4.31 -15.74 12.39
C GLN A 85 3.91 -14.30 12.73
N VAL A 86 4.89 -13.40 12.87
CA VAL A 86 4.63 -11.98 13.12
C VAL A 86 3.83 -11.37 11.97
N THR A 87 4.22 -11.62 10.72
CA THR A 87 3.52 -11.10 9.55
C THR A 87 2.10 -11.66 9.44
N VAL A 88 1.89 -12.97 9.63
CA VAL A 88 0.55 -13.58 9.61
C VAL A 88 -0.34 -12.94 10.69
N SER A 89 0.19 -12.79 11.90
CA SER A 89 -0.53 -12.17 13.02
C SER A 89 -0.89 -10.71 12.72
N ASP A 90 0.07 -9.92 12.20
CA ASP A 90 -0.16 -8.52 11.82
C ASP A 90 -1.25 -8.39 10.75
N VAL A 91 -1.22 -9.24 9.72
CA VAL A 91 -2.23 -9.24 8.65
C VAL A 91 -3.62 -9.54 9.19
N ILE A 92 -3.77 -10.59 10.01
CA ILE A 92 -5.07 -10.95 10.61
C ILE A 92 -5.55 -9.82 11.53
N TYR A 93 -4.64 -9.30 12.35
CA TYR A 93 -4.91 -8.21 13.28
C TYR A 93 -5.39 -6.96 12.55
N ARG A 94 -4.65 -6.46 11.56
CA ARG A 94 -5.02 -5.27 10.78
C ARG A 94 -6.34 -5.45 10.06
N SER A 95 -6.58 -6.65 9.52
CA SER A 95 -7.81 -6.97 8.80
C SER A 95 -9.07 -6.93 9.67
N VAL A 96 -8.98 -7.18 10.99
CA VAL A 96 -10.15 -7.11 11.87
C VAL A 96 -10.10 -5.89 12.78
N ALA A 97 -9.00 -5.70 13.51
CA ALA A 97 -8.84 -4.61 14.46
C ALA A 97 -8.89 -3.24 13.78
N ARG A 98 -8.14 -3.03 12.69
CA ARG A 98 -8.10 -1.72 12.02
C ARG A 98 -9.27 -1.53 11.05
N LEU A 99 -9.61 -2.56 10.28
CA LEU A 99 -10.65 -2.41 9.25
C LEU A 99 -12.08 -2.49 9.79
N VAL A 100 -12.38 -3.38 10.73
CA VAL A 100 -13.74 -3.55 11.27
C VAL A 100 -13.94 -2.74 12.55
N LEU A 101 -12.98 -2.84 13.49
CA LEU A 101 -13.08 -2.18 14.80
C LEU A 101 -12.47 -0.77 14.82
N ARG A 102 -11.88 -0.33 13.70
CA ARG A 102 -11.29 1.00 13.54
C ARG A 102 -10.24 1.33 14.63
N LEU A 103 -9.37 0.37 14.92
CA LEU A 103 -8.23 0.62 15.79
C LEU A 103 -7.26 1.62 15.12
N PRO A 104 -6.79 2.66 15.84
CA PRO A 104 -5.83 3.63 15.30
C PRO A 104 -4.51 2.98 14.88
N GLN A 105 -3.78 3.70 14.01
CA GLN A 105 -2.42 3.31 13.63
C GLN A 105 -1.48 3.37 14.84
N PRO A 106 -0.37 2.60 14.84
CA PRO A 106 0.54 2.49 15.98
C PRO A 106 1.00 3.83 16.56
N GLU A 107 1.17 4.84 15.71
CA GLU A 107 1.61 6.20 16.05
C GLU A 107 0.58 6.91 16.95
N ALA A 108 -0.71 6.63 16.74
CA ALA A 108 -1.81 7.16 17.55
C ALA A 108 -2.13 6.29 18.78
N LEU A 109 -1.55 5.08 18.90
CA LEU A 109 -1.78 4.21 20.07
C LEU A 109 -1.09 4.74 21.33
N VAL A 110 -0.05 5.58 21.20
CA VAL A 110 0.69 6.15 22.34
C VAL A 110 -0.21 7.02 23.22
N SER A 111 -1.22 7.68 22.64
CA SER A 111 -2.16 8.54 23.36
C SER A 111 -3.34 7.81 24.00
N ILE A 112 -3.41 6.48 23.87
CA ILE A 112 -4.56 5.67 24.31
C ILE A 112 -4.21 4.96 25.63
N ALA A 113 -5.15 4.95 26.58
CA ALA A 113 -4.95 4.24 27.83
C ALA A 113 -4.79 2.72 27.59
N GLY A 114 -3.83 2.09 28.28
CA GLY A 114 -3.48 0.69 28.06
C GLY A 114 -4.66 -0.29 28.15
N TRP A 115 -5.62 -0.04 29.05
CA TRP A 115 -6.81 -0.88 29.19
C TRP A 115 -7.74 -0.83 27.96
N GLN A 116 -7.85 0.34 27.31
CA GLN A 116 -8.65 0.50 26.10
C GLN A 116 -8.02 -0.27 24.95
N ARG A 117 -6.70 -0.12 24.79
CA ARG A 117 -5.90 -0.90 23.83
C ARG A 117 -6.11 -2.40 24.02
N SER A 118 -5.95 -2.89 25.25
CA SER A 118 -6.18 -4.31 25.56
C SER A 118 -7.59 -4.75 25.21
N LEU A 119 -8.62 -3.97 25.58
CA LEU A 119 -10.01 -4.30 25.28
C LEU A 119 -10.25 -4.46 23.77
N TRP A 120 -9.66 -3.60 22.94
CA TRP A 120 -9.76 -3.72 21.48
C TRP A 120 -8.99 -4.91 20.92
N GLU A 121 -7.77 -5.14 21.39
CA GLU A 121 -6.94 -6.29 20.96
C GLU A 121 -7.68 -7.61 21.29
N TRP A 122 -8.21 -7.74 22.50
CA TRP A 122 -9.04 -8.87 22.91
C TRP A 122 -10.34 -8.97 22.12
N GLY A 123 -11.00 -7.85 21.83
CA GLY A 123 -12.20 -7.81 21.00
C GLY A 123 -11.95 -8.32 19.59
N ALA A 124 -10.89 -7.85 18.94
CA ALA A 124 -10.47 -8.30 17.61
C ALA A 124 -10.13 -9.79 17.60
N GLY A 125 -9.31 -10.23 18.56
CA GLY A 125 -8.94 -11.63 18.73
C GLY A 125 -10.17 -12.53 18.95
N THR A 126 -11.13 -12.08 19.75
CA THR A 126 -12.39 -12.81 20.02
C THR A 126 -13.23 -12.95 18.75
N VAL A 127 -13.41 -11.88 17.96
CA VAL A 127 -14.17 -11.95 16.71
C VAL A 127 -13.53 -12.94 15.73
N VAL A 128 -12.20 -12.90 15.59
CA VAL A 128 -11.46 -13.84 14.73
C VAL A 128 -11.61 -15.27 15.23
N ALA A 129 -11.32 -15.52 16.51
CA ALA A 129 -11.34 -16.85 17.09
C ALA A 129 -12.75 -17.48 17.01
N VAL A 130 -13.78 -16.74 17.43
CA VAL A 130 -15.18 -17.22 17.38
C VAL A 130 -15.63 -17.40 15.94
N GLY A 131 -15.32 -16.47 15.04
CA GLY A 131 -15.65 -16.59 13.62
C GLY A 131 -15.04 -17.83 12.98
N ILE A 132 -13.76 -18.09 13.23
CA ILE A 132 -13.06 -19.30 12.74
C ILE A 132 -13.66 -20.56 13.36
N MET A 133 -13.94 -20.59 14.66
CA MET A 133 -14.57 -21.75 15.31
C MET A 133 -15.93 -22.08 14.68
N ILE A 134 -16.76 -21.07 14.40
CA ILE A 134 -18.03 -21.26 13.71
C ILE A 134 -17.81 -21.80 12.29
N LEU A 135 -16.86 -21.24 11.53
CA LEU A 135 -16.55 -21.73 10.19
C LEU A 135 -16.08 -23.19 10.20
N VAL A 136 -15.19 -23.57 11.13
CA VAL A 136 -14.71 -24.95 11.26
C VAL A 136 -15.86 -25.90 11.58
N TYR A 137 -16.73 -25.52 12.52
CA TYR A 137 -17.93 -26.30 12.85
C TYR A 137 -18.85 -26.48 11.63
N GLN A 138 -19.14 -25.40 10.89
CA GLN A 138 -19.99 -25.45 9.70
C GLN A 138 -19.34 -26.22 8.54
N ALA A 139 -18.01 -26.19 8.43
CA ALA A 139 -17.27 -26.92 7.40
C ALA A 139 -17.28 -28.44 7.64
N ALA A 140 -17.56 -28.89 8.87
CA ALA A 140 -17.71 -30.29 9.20
C ALA A 140 -19.02 -30.88 8.66
N GLY A 141 -20.11 -30.11 8.56
CA GLY A 141 -21.38 -30.58 8.00
C GLY A 141 -22.51 -29.55 8.00
N GLY A 142 -23.58 -29.87 7.27
CA GLY A 142 -24.79 -29.05 7.17
C GLY A 142 -24.88 -28.18 5.90
N MET A 143 -25.91 -27.34 5.85
CA MET A 143 -26.26 -26.54 4.65
C MET A 143 -25.17 -25.56 4.21
N TRP A 144 -24.35 -25.07 5.16
CA TRP A 144 -23.33 -24.03 4.91
C TRP A 144 -21.92 -24.59 4.65
N GLN A 145 -21.78 -25.91 4.57
CA GLN A 145 -20.49 -26.60 4.52
C GLN A 145 -19.57 -26.10 3.40
N LYS A 146 -20.09 -25.96 2.18
CA LYS A 146 -19.32 -25.49 1.02
C LYS A 146 -18.82 -24.06 1.21
N GLY A 147 -19.70 -23.15 1.65
CA GLY A 147 -19.34 -21.75 1.90
C GLY A 147 -18.29 -21.62 3.01
N ALA A 148 -18.46 -22.35 4.11
CA ALA A 148 -17.51 -22.34 5.21
C ALA A 148 -16.12 -22.86 4.80
N ARG A 149 -16.07 -23.95 4.04
CA ARG A 149 -14.81 -24.48 3.46
C ARG A 149 -14.13 -23.46 2.55
N LEU A 150 -14.90 -22.78 1.68
CA LEU A 150 -14.34 -21.74 0.82
C LEU A 150 -13.73 -20.59 1.62
N LEU A 151 -14.43 -20.08 2.64
CA LEU A 151 -13.93 -18.98 3.48
C LEU A 151 -12.70 -19.40 4.29
N LEU A 152 -12.65 -20.64 4.80
CA LEU A 152 -11.48 -21.18 5.48
C LEU A 152 -10.27 -21.35 4.53
N LEU A 153 -10.48 -21.81 3.31
CA LEU A 153 -9.42 -21.91 2.31
C LEU A 153 -8.92 -20.53 1.91
N TRP A 154 -9.84 -19.62 1.57
CA TRP A 154 -9.50 -18.25 1.19
C TRP A 154 -8.73 -17.53 2.30
N GLY A 155 -9.25 -17.54 3.52
CA GLY A 155 -8.58 -16.99 4.68
C GLY A 155 -7.26 -17.71 5.00
N GLY A 156 -7.29 -19.01 5.26
CA GLY A 156 -6.08 -19.74 5.66
C GLY A 156 -4.92 -19.59 4.68
N ILE A 157 -5.19 -19.76 3.38
CA ILE A 157 -4.15 -19.71 2.35
C ILE A 157 -3.61 -18.30 2.15
N VAL A 158 -4.48 -17.29 2.02
CA VAL A 158 -4.00 -15.94 1.73
C VAL A 158 -3.21 -15.38 2.93
N ALA A 159 -3.60 -15.68 4.19
CA ALA A 159 -2.82 -15.30 5.37
C ALA A 159 -1.47 -16.00 5.38
N ALA A 160 -1.46 -17.31 5.11
CA ALA A 160 -0.22 -18.07 5.03
C ALA A 160 0.75 -17.50 3.97
N LEU A 161 0.24 -17.13 2.79
CA LEU A 161 1.06 -16.55 1.73
C LEU A 161 1.55 -15.14 2.08
N PHE A 162 0.77 -14.34 2.80
CA PHE A 162 1.26 -13.09 3.38
C PHE A 162 2.42 -13.32 4.35
N GLY A 163 2.42 -14.42 5.12
CA GLY A 163 3.54 -14.77 5.98
C GLY A 163 4.87 -14.96 5.23
N LEU A 164 4.83 -15.31 3.95
CA LEU A 164 6.01 -15.42 3.08
C LEU A 164 6.47 -14.08 2.52
N TYR A 165 5.65 -13.02 2.66
CA TYR A 165 5.93 -11.71 2.12
C TYR A 165 6.94 -10.94 3.00
N ARG A 166 8.02 -10.46 2.39
CA ARG A 166 9.18 -9.87 3.09
C ARG A 166 9.23 -8.35 3.12
N ARG A 167 8.52 -7.70 2.21
CA ARG A 167 8.51 -6.24 2.12
C ARG A 167 7.43 -5.67 3.04
N ALA A 168 7.42 -4.35 3.18
CA ALA A 168 6.35 -3.66 3.87
C ALA A 168 4.99 -4.02 3.25
N ILE A 169 4.03 -4.38 4.11
CA ILE A 169 2.65 -4.68 3.72
C ILE A 169 1.83 -3.43 3.96
N TYR A 170 1.35 -2.82 2.88
CA TYR A 170 0.49 -1.64 2.94
C TYR A 170 -0.99 -2.04 3.03
N ASP A 171 -1.84 -1.18 3.61
CA ASP A 171 -3.25 -1.54 3.84
C ASP A 171 -4.02 -1.86 2.55
N TYR A 172 -3.66 -1.24 1.41
CA TYR A 172 -4.29 -1.51 0.12
C TYR A 172 -4.00 -2.93 -0.42
N TYR A 173 -2.97 -3.61 0.09
CA TYR A 173 -2.70 -5.01 -0.23
C TYR A 173 -3.80 -5.96 0.27
N PHE A 174 -4.60 -5.54 1.26
CA PHE A 174 -5.72 -6.32 1.77
C PHE A 174 -6.93 -6.34 0.83
N GLY A 175 -6.88 -5.71 -0.36
CA GLY A 175 -7.99 -5.75 -1.33
C GLY A 175 -8.48 -7.16 -1.65
N ILE A 176 -7.58 -8.14 -1.78
CA ILE A 176 -7.91 -9.57 -2.03
C ILE A 176 -8.47 -10.30 -0.81
N TRP A 177 -8.47 -9.65 0.35
CA TRP A 177 -8.87 -10.17 1.66
C TRP A 177 -10.03 -9.36 2.27
N PHE A 178 -10.36 -8.22 1.66
CA PHE A 178 -11.15 -7.14 2.27
C PHE A 178 -12.51 -7.58 2.78
N ALA A 179 -13.23 -8.45 2.05
CA ALA A 179 -14.58 -8.87 2.47
C ALA A 179 -14.57 -9.93 3.58
N LEU A 180 -13.47 -10.66 3.79
CA LEU A 180 -13.40 -11.77 4.73
C LEU A 180 -13.64 -11.33 6.19
N PRO A 181 -13.00 -10.26 6.71
CA PRO A 181 -13.30 -9.71 8.04
C PRO A 181 -14.78 -9.40 8.25
N PHE A 182 -15.44 -8.77 7.27
CA PHE A 182 -16.87 -8.46 7.37
C PHE A 182 -17.73 -9.72 7.39
N PHE A 183 -17.40 -10.74 6.61
CA PHE A 183 -18.10 -12.03 6.67
C PHE A 183 -17.92 -12.71 8.03
N LEU A 184 -16.72 -12.69 8.61
CA LEU A 184 -16.48 -13.25 9.94
C LEU A 184 -17.29 -12.51 11.01
N THR A 185 -17.26 -11.17 11.00
CA THR A 185 -18.04 -10.36 11.94
C THR A 185 -19.54 -10.60 11.77
N ALA A 186 -20.05 -10.61 10.53
CA ALA A 186 -21.45 -10.89 10.25
C ALA A 186 -21.87 -12.30 10.70
N LEU A 187 -20.99 -13.29 10.53
CA LEU A 187 -21.23 -14.66 10.97
C LEU A 187 -21.35 -14.77 12.50
N VAL A 188 -20.48 -14.08 13.24
CA VAL A 188 -20.54 -13.99 14.70
C VAL A 188 -21.86 -13.33 15.14
N LEU A 189 -22.20 -12.16 14.57
CA LEU A 189 -23.45 -11.45 14.88
C LEU A 189 -24.70 -12.29 14.55
N TYR A 190 -24.68 -13.03 13.45
CA TYR A 190 -25.76 -13.92 13.05
C TYR A 190 -26.00 -15.05 14.08
N HIS A 191 -24.94 -15.61 14.67
CA HIS A 191 -25.08 -16.64 15.71
C HIS A 191 -25.53 -16.04 17.05
N ILE A 192 -25.04 -14.85 17.41
CA ILE A 192 -25.53 -14.12 18.59
C ILE A 192 -27.04 -13.85 18.45
N LYS A 193 -27.50 -13.43 17.27
CA LYS A 193 -28.93 -13.19 17.00
C LYS A 193 -29.82 -14.41 17.29
N LYS A 194 -29.31 -15.63 17.16
CA LYS A 194 -30.07 -16.86 17.44
C LYS A 194 -30.27 -17.12 18.95
N ILE A 195 -29.58 -16.39 19.82
CA ILE A 195 -29.68 -16.54 21.28
C ILE A 195 -30.90 -15.75 21.80
N ARG A 196 -32.10 -16.30 21.63
CA ARG A 196 -33.37 -15.69 22.07
C ARG A 196 -33.53 -14.24 21.57
N PHE A 197 -34.50 -13.51 22.12
CA PHE A 197 -34.72 -12.10 21.76
C PHE A 197 -33.54 -11.20 22.18
N ILE A 198 -32.93 -11.46 23.34
CA ILE A 198 -31.82 -10.66 23.88
C ILE A 198 -30.61 -10.68 22.94
N GLY A 199 -30.26 -11.84 22.37
CA GLY A 199 -29.17 -11.95 21.40
C GLY A 199 -29.44 -11.18 20.11
N GLY A 200 -30.70 -11.16 19.65
CA GLY A 200 -31.11 -10.33 18.52
C GLY A 200 -30.90 -8.83 18.77
N ALA A 201 -31.34 -8.34 19.93
CA ALA A 201 -31.14 -6.96 20.34
C ALA A 201 -29.65 -6.60 20.49
N LEU A 202 -28.86 -7.48 21.11
CA LEU A 202 -27.42 -7.30 21.27
C LEU A 202 -26.70 -7.25 19.91
N ALA A 203 -26.99 -8.18 18.99
CA ALA A 203 -26.38 -8.19 17.67
C ALA A 203 -26.70 -6.92 16.87
N ALA A 204 -27.95 -6.43 16.96
CA ALA A 204 -28.36 -5.18 16.33
C ALA A 204 -27.65 -3.96 16.96
N ALA A 205 -27.53 -3.92 18.29
CA ALA A 205 -26.82 -2.87 19.00
C ALA A 205 -25.33 -2.82 18.64
N VAL A 206 -24.66 -3.98 18.57
CA VAL A 206 -23.25 -4.06 18.14
C VAL A 206 -23.09 -3.63 16.69
N ALA A 207 -23.96 -4.07 15.78
CA ALA A 207 -23.92 -3.65 14.38
C ALA A 207 -24.11 -2.12 14.24
N ALA A 208 -25.10 -1.55 14.94
CA ALA A 208 -25.35 -0.11 14.94
C ALA A 208 -24.16 0.67 15.52
N PHE A 209 -23.56 0.18 16.62
CA PHE A 209 -22.37 0.76 17.20
C PHE A 209 -21.19 0.75 16.22
N LEU A 210 -20.90 -0.38 15.56
CA LEU A 210 -19.81 -0.48 14.59
C LEU A 210 -20.01 0.46 13.40
N LEU A 211 -21.24 0.59 12.90
CA LEU A 211 -21.58 1.53 11.83
C LEU A 211 -21.36 2.97 12.28
N TRP A 212 -21.90 3.35 13.44
CA TRP A 212 -21.70 4.69 14.01
C TRP A 212 -20.21 4.98 14.25
N TRP A 213 -19.48 4.04 14.83
CA TRP A 213 -18.06 4.18 15.15
C TRP A 213 -17.20 4.36 13.90
N ASN A 214 -17.44 3.56 12.86
CA ASN A 214 -16.76 3.71 11.58
C ASN A 214 -17.17 5.01 10.86
N TRP A 215 -18.43 5.43 10.99
CA TRP A 215 -18.92 6.69 10.42
C TRP A 215 -18.19 7.93 10.97
N GLN A 216 -17.79 7.91 12.25
CA GLN A 216 -16.95 8.96 12.85
C GLN A 216 -15.52 8.99 12.29
N GLY A 217 -15.15 8.05 11.42
CA GLY A 217 -13.80 7.89 10.87
C GLY A 217 -13.66 8.22 9.41
N ARG A 218 -14.71 8.74 8.79
CA ARG A 218 -14.63 9.16 7.40
C ARG A 218 -13.61 10.30 7.25
N PRO A 219 -12.70 10.23 6.27
CA PRO A 219 -11.66 11.25 6.07
C PRO A 219 -12.26 12.63 5.76
N PHE A 220 -13.50 12.68 5.27
CA PHE A 220 -14.21 13.90 4.89
C PHE A 220 -14.67 14.79 6.05
N ILE A 221 -14.46 14.38 7.31
CA ILE A 221 -14.75 15.25 8.47
C ILE A 221 -13.63 16.28 8.67
N TYR A 222 -12.42 15.97 8.24
CA TYR A 222 -11.26 16.86 8.36
C TYR A 222 -11.04 17.57 7.03
N ALA A 223 -10.59 18.83 7.09
CA ALA A 223 -10.13 19.51 5.90
C ALA A 223 -8.98 18.72 5.27
N PRO A 224 -8.93 18.60 3.93
CA PRO A 224 -7.81 17.95 3.28
C PRO A 224 -6.52 18.71 3.61
N ASN A 225 -5.40 17.99 3.63
CA ASN A 225 -4.09 18.60 3.87
C ASN A 225 -3.63 19.52 2.72
N ASN A 226 -4.40 19.68 1.64
CA ASN A 226 -4.12 20.60 0.53
C ASN A 226 -2.70 20.45 -0.07
N GLN A 227 -2.17 19.22 -0.15
CA GLN A 227 -0.82 18.92 -0.64
C GLN A 227 -0.48 19.62 -1.96
N LEU A 228 -1.41 19.66 -2.92
CA LEU A 228 -1.21 20.36 -4.19
C LEU A 228 -0.98 21.86 -4.01
N ALA A 229 -1.78 22.51 -3.16
CA ALA A 229 -1.65 23.94 -2.90
C ALA A 229 -0.35 24.23 -2.12
N GLN A 230 0.04 23.35 -1.19
CA GLN A 230 1.32 23.45 -0.48
C GLN A 230 2.50 23.35 -1.45
N ALA A 231 2.55 22.30 -2.29
CA ALA A 231 3.61 22.12 -3.28
C ALA A 231 3.69 23.30 -4.24
N LYS A 232 2.54 23.84 -4.67
CA LYS A 232 2.46 25.05 -5.49
C LYS A 232 3.02 26.27 -4.75
N ALA A 233 2.66 26.51 -3.50
CA ALA A 233 3.14 27.65 -2.74
C ALA A 233 4.66 27.58 -2.48
N ILE A 234 5.15 26.40 -2.11
CA ILE A 234 6.58 26.13 -1.91
C ILE A 234 7.37 26.30 -3.21
N ALA A 235 6.88 25.73 -4.32
CA ALA A 235 7.50 25.94 -5.63
C ALA A 235 7.49 27.42 -6.01
N ARG A 236 6.42 28.16 -5.70
CA ARG A 236 6.36 29.59 -6.01
C ARG A 236 7.45 30.35 -5.26
N GLU A 237 7.57 30.13 -3.96
CA GLU A 237 8.60 30.73 -3.12
C GLU A 237 10.01 30.37 -3.62
N ALA A 238 10.26 29.09 -3.92
CA ALA A 238 11.53 28.63 -4.45
C ALA A 238 11.89 29.33 -5.78
N LEU A 239 10.91 29.47 -6.67
CA LEU A 239 11.11 30.09 -7.98
C LEU A 239 11.32 31.60 -7.88
N ASP A 240 10.57 32.29 -7.04
CA ASP A 240 10.70 33.74 -6.85
C ASP A 240 12.12 34.10 -6.33
N ASN A 241 12.74 33.21 -5.56
CA ASN A 241 14.12 33.34 -5.07
C ASN A 241 15.22 32.99 -6.11
N THR A 242 14.85 32.63 -7.35
CA THR A 242 15.80 32.44 -8.46
C THR A 242 16.13 33.73 -9.20
N ASP A 243 15.41 34.82 -8.92
CA ASP A 243 15.48 36.08 -9.66
C ASP A 243 15.21 35.92 -11.17
N GLY A 244 14.47 34.88 -11.56
CA GLY A 244 14.18 34.54 -12.96
C GLY A 244 15.38 34.01 -13.75
N LYS A 245 16.52 33.78 -13.09
CA LYS A 245 17.73 33.24 -13.74
C LYS A 245 17.64 31.71 -13.84
N PRO A 246 18.34 31.08 -14.80
CA PRO A 246 18.49 29.63 -14.84
C PRO A 246 19.07 29.10 -13.52
N PHE A 247 18.61 27.93 -13.09
CA PHE A 247 19.00 27.32 -11.83
C PHE A 247 19.02 25.80 -11.94
N ASN A 248 19.83 25.15 -11.10
CA ASN A 248 19.66 23.74 -10.79
C ASN A 248 18.72 23.59 -9.59
N PHE A 249 18.15 22.40 -9.41
CA PHE A 249 17.19 22.14 -8.34
C PHE A 249 17.48 20.81 -7.65
N ALA A 250 17.38 20.79 -6.34
CA ALA A 250 17.48 19.59 -5.52
C ALA A 250 16.37 19.55 -4.45
N LEU A 251 15.89 18.34 -4.15
CA LEU A 251 15.00 18.07 -3.03
C LEU A 251 15.69 17.16 -2.03
N VAL A 252 15.84 17.62 -0.79
CA VAL A 252 16.29 16.80 0.35
C VAL A 252 15.05 16.35 1.12
N THR A 253 14.79 15.04 1.10
CA THR A 253 13.59 14.42 1.66
C THR A 253 13.84 12.95 2.01
N GLN A 254 13.01 12.39 2.90
CA GLN A 254 13.02 10.99 3.31
C GLN A 254 12.36 10.05 2.27
N GLY A 255 11.67 10.58 1.25
CA GLY A 255 11.03 9.73 0.25
C GLY A 255 10.06 10.39 -0.72
N ASN A 256 9.87 11.71 -0.66
CA ASN A 256 9.07 12.39 -1.68
C ASN A 256 9.84 12.53 -2.99
N SER A 257 9.10 12.75 -4.08
CA SER A 257 9.66 13.02 -5.39
C SER A 257 9.69 14.52 -5.66
N ASP A 258 10.77 14.98 -6.28
CA ASP A 258 10.97 16.37 -6.69
C ASP A 258 10.07 16.81 -7.87
N HIS A 259 9.42 15.85 -8.54
CA HIS A 259 8.54 16.09 -9.69
C HIS A 259 7.37 17.03 -9.39
N ALA A 260 6.86 17.01 -8.16
CA ALA A 260 5.76 17.90 -7.77
C ALA A 260 6.15 19.38 -7.88
N TYR A 261 7.39 19.73 -7.52
CA TYR A 261 7.90 21.10 -7.62
C TYR A 261 8.29 21.45 -9.06
N ARG A 262 8.99 20.53 -9.75
CA ARG A 262 9.39 20.69 -11.15
C ARG A 262 8.21 20.97 -12.08
N TYR A 263 7.10 20.28 -11.87
CA TYR A 263 5.87 20.52 -12.62
C TYR A 263 5.44 21.99 -12.60
N PHE A 264 5.50 22.64 -11.43
CA PHE A 264 5.12 24.06 -11.33
C PHE A 264 6.17 25.00 -11.90
N PHE A 265 7.46 24.70 -11.74
CA PHE A 265 8.54 25.46 -12.39
C PHE A 265 8.38 25.47 -13.92
N GLU A 266 8.06 24.31 -14.49
CA GLU A 266 7.80 24.14 -15.92
C GLU A 266 6.53 24.89 -16.35
N LEU A 267 5.44 24.76 -15.59
CA LEU A 267 4.19 25.47 -15.87
C LEU A 267 4.36 26.99 -15.89
N TRP A 268 5.28 27.53 -15.09
CA TRP A 268 5.59 28.96 -15.01
C TRP A 268 6.72 29.41 -15.95
N GLY A 269 7.20 28.52 -16.82
CA GLY A 269 8.13 28.86 -17.90
C GLY A 269 9.60 29.03 -17.47
N ASN A 270 9.98 28.55 -16.29
CA ASN A 270 11.37 28.55 -15.83
C ASN A 270 11.72 27.19 -15.18
N PRO A 271 11.78 26.10 -15.99
CA PRO A 271 12.14 24.78 -15.49
C PRO A 271 13.62 24.75 -15.04
N PRO A 272 13.95 24.00 -13.97
CA PRO A 272 15.33 23.82 -13.55
C PRO A 272 16.12 23.02 -14.58
N VAL A 273 17.40 23.35 -14.73
CA VAL A 273 18.30 22.60 -15.61
C VAL A 273 18.83 21.37 -14.86
N THR A 274 18.74 20.21 -15.50
CA THR A 274 19.29 18.96 -14.97
C THR A 274 20.80 18.95 -15.13
N ILE A 275 21.54 18.63 -14.06
CA ILE A 275 22.99 18.46 -14.10
C ILE A 275 23.30 17.14 -14.79
N GLU A 276 24.01 17.21 -15.91
CA GLU A 276 24.47 16.06 -16.67
C GLU A 276 25.84 15.59 -16.17
N PRO A 277 26.15 14.29 -16.28
CA PRO A 277 27.45 13.76 -15.92
C PRO A 277 28.54 14.27 -16.88
N GLU A 278 29.79 14.29 -16.41
CA GLU A 278 30.93 14.89 -17.13
C GLU A 278 31.16 14.32 -18.54
N PHE A 279 30.81 13.05 -18.79
CA PHE A 279 30.94 12.48 -20.13
C PHE A 279 29.92 13.04 -21.14
N ALA A 280 28.76 13.52 -20.66
CA ALA A 280 27.70 14.12 -21.47
C ALA A 280 27.80 15.64 -21.51
N ASP A 281 28.33 16.27 -20.45
CA ASP A 281 28.57 17.71 -20.35
C ASP A 281 29.98 18.01 -19.80
N PRO A 282 31.02 17.78 -20.61
CA PRO A 282 32.42 17.96 -20.19
C PRO A 282 32.76 19.43 -19.91
N GLU A 283 32.00 20.37 -20.48
CA GLU A 283 32.14 21.81 -20.24
C GLU A 283 31.26 22.31 -19.08
N ARG A 284 30.52 21.41 -18.40
CA ARG A 284 29.70 21.71 -17.22
C ARG A 284 28.65 22.82 -17.45
N LYS A 285 28.17 22.98 -18.69
CA LYS A 285 27.15 23.98 -19.09
C LYS A 285 25.81 23.81 -18.39
N THR A 286 25.51 22.59 -17.95
CA THR A 286 24.29 22.23 -17.25
C THR A 286 24.33 22.62 -15.77
N VAL A 287 25.51 22.86 -15.21
CA VAL A 287 25.70 23.45 -13.89
C VAL A 287 25.54 24.97 -14.01
N LYS A 288 24.56 25.51 -13.30
CA LYS A 288 24.19 26.93 -13.32
C LYS A 288 24.84 27.66 -12.15
N ASP A 289 24.75 28.99 -12.16
CA ASP A 289 25.37 29.81 -11.10
C ASP A 289 24.67 29.68 -9.74
N GLN A 290 23.46 29.10 -9.74
CA GLN A 290 22.65 28.90 -8.53
C GLN A 290 21.99 27.53 -8.51
N LEU A 291 21.89 26.99 -7.30
CA LEU A 291 21.16 25.77 -6.97
C LEU A 291 20.11 26.11 -5.90
N ILE A 292 18.84 25.80 -6.20
CA ILE A 292 17.77 25.89 -5.22
C ILE A 292 17.60 24.51 -4.58
N VAL A 293 17.70 24.45 -3.26
CA VAL A 293 17.51 23.22 -2.48
C VAL A 293 16.28 23.39 -1.60
N ILE A 294 15.29 22.52 -1.79
CA ILE A 294 14.15 22.42 -0.86
C ILE A 294 14.45 21.29 0.11
N CYS A 295 14.33 21.58 1.41
CA CYS A 295 14.54 20.64 2.49
C CYS A 295 13.24 20.38 3.22
N GLU A 296 12.72 19.16 3.11
CA GLU A 296 11.53 18.70 3.83
C GLU A 296 11.88 18.13 5.22
N GLU A 297 13.17 17.91 5.47
CA GLU A 297 13.66 17.41 6.74
C GLU A 297 13.96 18.55 7.72
N PRO A 298 13.65 18.38 9.02
CA PRO A 298 13.95 19.40 10.03
C PRO A 298 15.44 19.73 10.15
N GLU A 299 16.32 18.73 9.98
CA GLU A 299 17.77 18.89 10.04
C GLU A 299 18.39 18.71 8.65
N CYS A 300 18.31 19.75 7.83
CA CYS A 300 18.89 19.73 6.49
C CYS A 300 20.24 20.45 6.43
N LYS A 301 21.26 19.76 5.91
CA LYS A 301 22.59 20.33 5.66
C LYS A 301 22.90 20.17 4.17
N PRO A 302 22.55 21.16 3.32
CA PRO A 302 22.75 21.04 1.88
C PRO A 302 24.24 21.06 1.52
N LEU A 303 25.09 21.76 2.27
CA LEU A 303 26.53 21.77 1.99
C LEU A 303 27.15 20.40 2.27
N GLY A 304 27.76 19.79 1.26
CA GLY A 304 28.37 18.46 1.34
C GLY A 304 27.36 17.31 1.32
N HIS A 305 26.09 17.57 0.98
CA HIS A 305 25.09 16.52 0.88
C HIS A 305 25.39 15.56 -0.29
N PRO A 306 25.29 14.23 -0.10
CA PRO A 306 25.70 13.25 -1.13
C PRO A 306 24.72 13.11 -2.31
N LEU A 307 23.62 13.87 -2.31
CA LEU A 307 22.61 13.82 -3.37
C LEU A 307 23.21 14.33 -4.68
N TRP A 308 22.95 13.65 -5.80
CA TRP A 308 23.56 13.93 -7.10
C TRP A 308 23.45 15.40 -7.52
N GLU A 309 22.27 16.01 -7.37
CA GLU A 309 22.03 17.39 -7.77
C GLU A 309 22.85 18.40 -6.94
N ILE A 310 23.18 18.05 -5.69
CA ILE A 310 23.95 18.89 -4.77
C ILE A 310 25.45 18.63 -4.93
N ALA A 311 25.87 17.36 -4.86
CA ALA A 311 27.26 16.97 -5.05
C ALA A 311 27.76 17.30 -6.47
N GLY A 312 26.90 17.11 -7.47
CA GLY A 312 27.15 17.45 -8.86
C GLY A 312 27.22 18.95 -9.10
N PHE A 313 26.54 19.79 -8.31
CA PHE A 313 26.71 21.24 -8.35
C PHE A 313 28.14 21.62 -7.93
N GLY A 314 28.65 20.99 -6.88
CA GLY A 314 30.03 21.14 -6.41
C GLY A 314 30.17 22.15 -5.26
N THR A 315 31.37 22.70 -5.10
CA THR A 315 31.69 23.61 -4.00
C THR A 315 30.86 24.90 -4.07
N ALA A 316 30.14 25.21 -2.99
CA ALA A 316 29.18 26.29 -2.93
C ALA A 316 29.08 26.91 -1.53
N THR A 317 28.47 28.08 -1.43
CA THR A 317 28.03 28.70 -0.17
C THR A 317 26.54 28.97 -0.19
N ILE A 318 25.92 29.07 0.99
CA ILE A 318 24.51 29.42 1.13
C ILE A 318 24.39 30.94 1.02
N SER A 319 23.78 31.43 -0.07
CA SER A 319 23.52 32.85 -0.27
C SER A 319 22.18 33.31 0.33
N GLY A 320 21.26 32.37 0.60
CA GLY A 320 19.94 32.67 1.17
C GLY A 320 19.26 31.45 1.77
N THR A 321 18.44 31.68 2.78
CA THR A 321 17.60 30.66 3.44
C THR A 321 16.22 31.25 3.74
N TRP A 322 15.17 30.53 3.35
CA TRP A 322 13.79 30.94 3.57
C TRP A 322 13.00 29.82 4.24
N GLN A 323 12.31 30.14 5.33
CA GLN A 323 11.46 29.20 6.05
C GLN A 323 10.02 29.35 5.58
N THR A 324 9.45 28.27 5.07
CA THR A 324 8.00 28.18 4.82
C THR A 324 7.31 27.42 5.96
N SER A 325 5.99 27.28 5.92
CA SER A 325 5.24 26.56 6.95
C SER A 325 5.62 25.08 7.11
N PHE A 326 6.27 24.47 6.10
CA PHE A 326 6.53 23.03 6.07
C PHE A 326 7.97 22.66 5.68
N VAL A 327 8.69 23.54 4.98
CA VAL A 327 10.02 23.25 4.43
C VAL A 327 10.97 24.44 4.59
N THR A 328 12.26 24.15 4.55
CA THR A 328 13.32 25.15 4.45
C THR A 328 13.83 25.19 3.01
N ILE A 329 13.98 26.38 2.44
CA ILE A 329 14.51 26.58 1.09
C ILE A 329 15.88 27.22 1.21
N HIS A 330 16.89 26.67 0.55
CA HIS A 330 18.23 27.25 0.47
C HIS A 330 18.58 27.61 -0.97
N LYS A 331 19.27 28.74 -1.14
CA LYS A 331 19.92 29.12 -2.38
C LYS A 331 21.42 28.97 -2.20
N LEU A 332 22.01 28.12 -3.02
CA LEU A 332 23.44 27.88 -3.08
C LEU A 332 24.01 28.57 -4.31
N VAL A 333 25.18 29.17 -4.18
CA VAL A 333 25.94 29.77 -5.29
C VAL A 333 27.38 29.28 -5.23
N HIS A 334 28.06 29.25 -6.38
CA HIS A 334 29.47 28.88 -6.44
C HIS A 334 30.34 29.84 -5.61
N LEU A 335 31.44 29.28 -5.11
CA LEU A 335 32.48 30.02 -4.39
C LEU A 335 33.40 30.79 -5.33
#